data_AF-A0A6N7RPU8-F1
#
_entry.id   AF-A0A6N7RPU8-F1
#
_cell.length_a   1.000
_cell.length_b   1.000
_cell.length_c   1.000
_cell.angle_alpha   90.00
_cell.angle_beta   90.00
_cell.angle_gamma   90.00
#
_symmetry.space_group_name_H-M   'P 1'
#
loop_
_entity.id
_entity.type
_entity.pdbx_description
1 polymer ?
#
loop_
_entity_poly.entity_id
_entity_poly.type
_entity_poly.pdbx_seq_one_letter_code
_entity_poly.pdbx_strand_id
1 'polypeptide(L)'
;MSDGSAWEREALTVKQIPPLQTLLRCCDERLLIRAIVEEHAARAGDWDELPAKRRRAVEKRLSATIATMRGLPLDKKRARGTLLLPDEAFVLHARSGLIERRVSAALVALDDVPCARRAVERDDAAARGRAPDADPVGEGEGPRPRAYTLDPWERTLACRVWLGGPWCCRERYLVLASAFWEMTYLGFEYERVCARQAEEKARRLVEEGAPAGGAVCGSSTGAPRSAADERQWQARAYGLAEPDRFALDYRDRLAACVAQLNDRSQRALWLRLLDVAERLGKG
;
A
#
# COMPACT_ATOMS: atom_id res chain seq x y z
N MET A 1 21.84 10.31 -30.12
CA MET A 1 20.52 10.83 -29.70
C MET A 1 20.29 10.27 -28.32
N SER A 2 20.23 11.12 -27.28
CA SER A 2 19.96 10.62 -25.93
C SER A 2 18.52 10.15 -25.94
N ASP A 3 18.35 8.84 -26.10
CA ASP A 3 17.08 8.16 -25.94
C ASP A 3 16.44 8.68 -24.66
N GLY A 4 15.31 9.40 -24.78
CA GLY A 4 14.60 10.00 -23.64
C GLY A 4 14.31 8.95 -22.57
N SER A 5 14.07 9.40 -21.32
CA SER A 5 13.85 8.48 -20.21
C SER A 5 12.72 7.50 -20.58
N ALA A 6 12.82 6.24 -20.14
CA ALA A 6 11.81 5.22 -20.48
C ALA A 6 10.37 5.66 -20.14
N TRP A 7 10.25 6.58 -19.19
CA TRP A 7 9.00 7.13 -18.67
C TRP A 7 8.35 8.18 -19.59
N GLU A 8 9.11 8.78 -20.50
CA GLU A 8 8.65 9.84 -21.41
C GLU A 8 8.23 9.29 -22.78
N ARG A 9 8.42 8.00 -23.02
CA ARG A 9 8.15 7.37 -24.32
C ARG A 9 6.67 7.10 -24.50
N GLU A 10 6.15 7.44 -25.69
CA GLU A 10 4.76 7.19 -26.09
C GLU A 10 4.51 5.70 -26.40
N ALA A 11 5.51 5.00 -26.92
CA ALA A 11 5.43 3.58 -27.23
C ALA A 11 6.56 2.83 -26.52
N LEU A 12 6.22 1.70 -25.90
CA LEU A 12 7.10 0.92 -25.06
C LEU A 12 6.93 -0.57 -25.30
N THR A 13 8.02 -1.30 -25.09
CA THR A 13 8.00 -2.74 -24.89
C THR A 13 8.24 -3.04 -23.42
N VAL A 14 7.68 -4.14 -22.91
CA VAL A 14 7.86 -4.56 -21.49
C VAL A 14 9.35 -4.66 -21.10
N LYS A 15 10.23 -4.96 -22.06
CA LYS A 15 11.68 -5.07 -21.83
C LYS A 15 12.33 -3.71 -21.54
N GLN A 16 11.78 -2.61 -22.06
CA GLN A 16 12.29 -1.25 -21.87
C GLN A 16 11.94 -0.69 -20.48
N ILE A 17 10.93 -1.25 -19.81
CA ILE A 17 10.62 -0.89 -18.41
C ILE A 17 11.68 -1.55 -17.51
N PRO A 18 12.48 -0.82 -16.73
CA PRO A 18 13.52 -1.42 -15.90
C PRO A 18 12.92 -2.23 -14.74
N PRO A 19 13.55 -3.35 -14.33
CA PRO A 19 13.20 -4.03 -13.10
C PRO A 19 13.64 -3.21 -11.88
N LEU A 20 13.04 -3.47 -10.72
CA LEU A 20 13.35 -2.80 -9.46
C LEU A 20 14.84 -2.88 -9.11
N GLN A 21 15.48 -4.03 -9.36
CA GLN A 21 16.92 -4.18 -9.14
C GLN A 21 17.77 -3.23 -9.99
N THR A 22 17.37 -2.96 -11.24
CA THR A 22 18.10 -2.02 -12.10
C THR A 22 18.03 -0.62 -11.51
N LEU A 23 16.85 -0.21 -11.02
CA LEU A 23 16.70 1.08 -10.34
C LEU A 23 17.52 1.14 -9.04
N LEU A 24 17.55 0.07 -8.24
CA LEU A 24 18.39 -0.01 -7.03
C LEU A 24 19.89 0.18 -7.33
N ARG A 25 20.36 -0.33 -8.47
CA ARG A 25 21.75 -0.15 -8.93
C ARG A 25 22.03 1.28 -9.40
N CYS A 26 21.03 1.98 -9.92
CA CYS A 26 21.16 3.36 -10.39
C CYS A 26 20.94 4.42 -9.29
N CYS A 27 20.31 4.05 -8.16
CA CYS A 27 20.08 4.97 -7.04
C CYS A 27 21.38 5.35 -6.33
N ASP A 28 21.46 6.61 -5.89
CA ASP A 28 22.42 7.01 -4.87
C ASP A 28 22.04 6.32 -3.55
N GLU A 29 22.94 5.49 -3.04
CA GLU A 29 22.70 4.68 -1.85
C GLU A 29 22.47 5.54 -0.60
N ARG A 30 23.20 6.65 -0.46
CA ARG A 30 23.09 7.52 0.71
C ARG A 30 21.74 8.22 0.71
N LEU A 31 21.31 8.71 -0.44
CA LEU A 31 19.98 9.32 -0.58
C LEU A 31 18.87 8.30 -0.36
N LEU A 32 19.02 7.08 -0.85
CA LEU A 32 18.05 6.01 -0.65
C LEU A 32 17.93 5.63 0.83
N ILE A 33 19.05 5.39 1.52
CA ILE A 33 19.06 5.07 2.95
C ILE A 33 18.45 6.23 3.75
N ARG A 34 18.81 7.47 3.41
CA ARG A 34 18.25 8.65 4.06
C ARG A 34 16.73 8.72 3.89
N ALA A 35 16.21 8.50 2.67
CA ALA A 35 14.77 8.44 2.42
C ALA A 35 14.10 7.32 3.23
N ILE A 36 14.70 6.12 3.28
CA ILE A 36 14.19 5.01 4.10
C ILE A 36 14.12 5.41 5.59
N VAL A 37 15.18 6.02 6.11
CA VAL A 37 15.28 6.36 7.53
C VAL A 37 14.32 7.47 7.91
N GLU A 38 14.36 8.60 7.20
CA GLU A 38 13.57 9.80 7.52
C GLU A 38 12.07 9.58 7.32
N GLU A 39 11.69 8.74 6.35
CA GLU A 39 10.28 8.60 5.97
C GLU A 39 9.69 7.28 6.46
N HIS A 40 10.42 6.17 6.46
CA HIS A 40 9.80 4.88 6.78
C HIS A 40 10.19 4.36 8.16
N ALA A 41 11.47 4.42 8.51
CA ALA A 41 11.95 3.94 9.82
C ALA A 41 11.47 4.81 10.97
N ALA A 42 11.54 6.14 10.81
CA ALA A 42 11.06 7.10 11.82
C ALA A 42 9.56 6.97 12.11
N ARG A 43 8.77 6.48 11.16
CA ARG A 43 7.34 6.22 11.34
C ARG A 43 7.04 4.90 12.03
N ALA A 44 7.95 3.93 11.95
CA ALA A 44 7.73 2.56 12.43
C ALA A 44 8.08 2.37 13.92
N GLY A 45 8.65 3.37 14.57
CA GLY A 45 8.99 3.35 15.99
C GLY A 45 9.86 4.54 16.37
N ASP A 46 10.45 4.48 17.57
CA ASP A 46 11.16 5.60 18.20
C ASP A 46 12.57 5.80 17.64
N TRP A 47 12.69 5.93 16.31
CA TRP A 47 13.98 6.08 15.62
C TRP A 47 14.80 7.25 16.17
N ASP A 48 14.14 8.36 16.47
CA ASP A 48 14.78 9.57 16.99
C ASP A 48 15.26 9.40 18.43
N GLU A 49 14.61 8.53 19.20
CA GLU A 49 14.99 8.17 20.57
C GLU A 49 16.14 7.16 20.60
N LEU A 50 16.45 6.50 19.47
CA LEU A 50 17.55 5.55 19.41
C LEU A 50 18.91 6.25 19.61
N PRO A 51 19.80 5.67 20.45
CA PRO A 51 21.17 6.11 20.56
C PRO A 51 21.86 6.17 19.19
N ALA A 52 22.68 7.19 18.96
CA ALA A 52 23.36 7.39 17.67
C ALA A 52 24.13 6.16 17.18
N LYS A 53 24.73 5.40 18.11
CA LYS A 53 25.42 4.13 17.80
C LYS A 53 24.47 3.08 17.21
N ARG A 54 23.24 2.97 17.71
CA ARG A 54 22.22 2.04 17.20
C ARG A 54 21.70 2.49 15.83
N ARG A 55 21.45 3.79 15.63
CA ARG A 55 21.06 4.33 14.32
C ARG A 55 22.08 4.01 13.23
N ARG A 56 23.37 4.29 13.50
CA ARG A 56 24.47 3.93 12.59
C ARG A 56 24.56 2.43 12.31
N ALA A 57 24.27 1.58 13.29
CA ALA A 57 24.27 0.13 13.09
C ALA A 57 23.13 -0.32 12.16
N VAL A 58 21.94 0.27 12.29
CA VAL A 58 20.81 -0.02 11.39
C VAL A 58 21.08 0.50 9.98
N GLU A 59 21.62 1.71 9.82
CA GLU A 59 22.04 2.25 8.52
C GLU A 59 23.08 1.34 7.85
N LYS A 60 24.10 0.87 8.60
CA LYS A 60 25.10 -0.08 8.10
C LYS A 60 24.45 -1.40 7.66
N ARG A 61 23.47 -1.90 8.41
CA ARG A 61 22.72 -3.10 8.04
C ARG A 61 21.91 -2.87 6.76
N LEU A 62 21.22 -1.74 6.62
CA LEU A 62 20.49 -1.38 5.40
C LEU A 62 21.42 -1.32 4.18
N SER A 63 22.58 -0.66 4.31
CA SER A 63 23.61 -0.62 3.27
C SER A 63 24.07 -2.02 2.85
N ALA A 64 24.37 -2.90 3.82
CA ALA A 64 24.75 -4.29 3.54
C ALA A 64 23.63 -5.06 2.83
N THR A 65 22.38 -4.90 3.26
CA THR A 65 21.22 -5.54 2.62
C THR A 65 21.02 -5.05 1.19
N ILE A 66 21.13 -3.73 0.95
CA ILE A 66 21.06 -3.13 -0.39
C ILE A 66 22.17 -3.70 -1.28
N ALA A 67 23.40 -3.83 -0.77
CA ALA A 67 24.50 -4.43 -1.51
C ALA A 67 24.21 -5.89 -1.92
N THR A 68 23.64 -6.69 -1.01
CA THR A 68 23.17 -8.05 -1.32
C THR A 68 22.11 -8.04 -2.43
N MET A 69 21.07 -7.21 -2.29
CA MET A 69 19.98 -7.12 -3.27
C MET A 69 20.47 -6.73 -4.67
N ARG A 70 21.49 -5.88 -4.77
CA ARG A 70 22.10 -5.49 -6.06
C ARG A 70 22.74 -6.66 -6.79
N GLY A 71 23.23 -7.68 -6.08
CA GLY A 71 23.93 -8.83 -6.65
C GLY A 71 23.06 -10.05 -6.95
N LEU A 72 21.79 -10.06 -6.50
CA LEU A 72 20.95 -11.26 -6.59
C LEU A 72 20.58 -11.64 -8.03
N PRO A 73 20.57 -12.95 -8.37
CA PRO A 73 19.98 -13.42 -9.61
C PRO A 73 18.46 -13.20 -9.59
N LEU A 74 17.88 -12.76 -10.71
CA LEU A 74 16.46 -12.43 -10.80
C LEU A 74 15.61 -13.58 -11.35
N ASP A 75 14.47 -13.86 -10.72
CA ASP A 75 13.42 -14.71 -11.30
C ASP A 75 12.50 -13.88 -12.22
N LYS A 76 12.98 -13.67 -13.45
CA LYS A 76 12.27 -12.88 -14.46
C LYS A 76 10.99 -13.53 -14.98
N LYS A 77 10.81 -14.84 -14.78
CA LYS A 77 9.65 -15.57 -15.33
C LYS A 77 8.38 -15.23 -14.55
N ARG A 78 8.48 -15.25 -13.21
CA ARG A 78 7.33 -15.03 -12.31
C ARG A 78 6.98 -13.56 -12.08
N ALA A 79 7.91 -12.64 -12.35
CA ALA A 79 7.64 -11.19 -12.34
C ALA A 79 7.07 -10.66 -13.66
N ARG A 80 6.84 -11.53 -14.65
CA ARG A 80 6.27 -11.13 -15.93
C ARG A 80 4.81 -10.73 -15.72
N GLY A 81 4.49 -9.51 -16.15
CA GLY A 81 3.12 -9.00 -16.05
C GLY A 81 2.82 -8.20 -14.78
N THR A 82 3.75 -8.13 -13.81
CA THR A 82 3.59 -7.30 -12.61
C THR A 82 4.36 -5.99 -12.73
N LEU A 83 3.74 -4.89 -12.28
CA LEU A 83 4.30 -3.55 -12.26
C LEU A 83 4.27 -2.97 -10.85
N LEU A 84 5.37 -2.34 -10.42
CA LEU A 84 5.38 -1.43 -9.29
C LEU A 84 5.11 -0.02 -9.80
N LEU A 85 4.03 0.57 -9.29
CA LEU A 85 3.60 1.93 -9.60
C LEU A 85 3.70 2.81 -8.35
N PRO A 86 3.94 4.12 -8.51
CA PRO A 86 3.73 5.10 -7.46
C PRO A 86 2.27 5.03 -6.97
N ASP A 87 2.12 5.05 -5.66
CA ASP A 87 0.85 5.05 -4.96
C ASP A 87 0.84 6.18 -3.92
N GLU A 88 -0.34 6.74 -3.70
CA GLU A 88 -0.53 7.81 -2.72
C GLU A 88 -1.61 7.43 -1.72
N ALA A 89 -1.36 7.72 -0.45
CA ALA A 89 -2.33 7.53 0.62
C ALA A 89 -2.34 8.73 1.56
N PHE A 90 -3.49 9.04 2.12
CA PHE A 90 -3.70 10.11 3.06
C PHE A 90 -4.10 9.53 4.41
N VAL A 91 -3.40 9.96 5.46
CA VAL A 91 -3.59 9.45 6.82
C VAL A 91 -3.94 10.60 7.76
N LEU A 92 -5.07 10.47 8.47
CA LEU A 92 -5.48 11.42 9.49
C LEU A 92 -4.82 11.09 10.84
N HIS A 93 -4.02 12.02 11.36
CA HIS A 93 -3.45 11.92 12.69
C HIS A 93 -4.48 12.36 13.73
N ALA A 94 -5.16 11.38 14.35
CA ALA A 94 -6.30 11.62 15.24
C ALA A 94 -6.03 12.60 16.40
N ARG A 95 -4.78 12.74 16.85
CA ARG A 95 -4.40 13.66 17.94
C ARG A 95 -4.14 15.08 17.47
N SER A 96 -3.52 15.26 16.30
CA SER A 96 -3.12 16.58 15.80
C SER A 96 -4.11 17.16 14.79
N GLY A 97 -5.02 16.34 14.24
CA GLY A 97 -5.92 16.72 13.14
C GLY A 97 -5.20 16.91 11.79
N LEU A 98 -3.90 16.61 11.73
CA LEU A 98 -3.11 16.75 10.50
C LEU A 98 -3.42 15.61 9.53
N ILE A 99 -3.53 15.95 8.25
CA ILE A 99 -3.61 14.99 7.14
C ILE A 99 -2.20 14.86 6.55
N GLU A 100 -1.63 13.67 6.64
CA GLU A 100 -0.34 13.34 6.07
C GLU A 100 -0.53 12.69 4.69
N ARG A 101 0.13 13.22 3.66
CA ARG A 101 0.27 12.57 2.35
C ARG A 101 1.45 11.61 2.38
N ARG A 102 1.23 10.37 1.97
CA ARG A 102 2.23 9.31 1.86
C ARG A 102 2.39 8.91 0.41
N VAL A 103 3.64 8.73 -0.01
CA VAL A 103 3.99 8.22 -1.33
C VAL A 103 4.71 6.89 -1.14
N SER A 104 4.23 5.84 -1.79
CA SER A 104 4.74 4.48 -1.68
C SER A 104 4.70 3.75 -3.02
N ALA A 105 5.18 2.51 -3.06
CA ALA A 105 5.05 1.63 -4.21
C ALA A 105 3.89 0.65 -4.02
N ALA A 106 3.02 0.56 -5.04
CA ALA A 106 1.97 -0.46 -5.13
C ALA A 106 2.31 -1.45 -6.24
N LEU A 107 2.20 -2.76 -5.94
CA LEU A 107 2.34 -3.81 -6.93
C LEU A 107 0.98 -4.12 -7.57
N VAL A 108 0.88 -3.97 -8.88
CA VAL A 108 -0.31 -4.29 -9.68
C VAL A 108 0.05 -5.25 -10.81
N ALA A 109 -0.94 -5.89 -11.44
CA ALA A 109 -0.72 -6.73 -12.61
C ALA A 109 -1.32 -6.08 -13.85
N LEU A 110 -0.68 -6.30 -14.99
CA LEU A 110 -1.21 -5.92 -16.29
C LEU A 110 -2.52 -6.66 -16.63
N ASP A 111 -2.75 -7.82 -16.04
CA ASP A 111 -4.00 -8.57 -16.22
C ASP A 111 -5.20 -7.86 -15.54
N ASP A 112 -4.93 -6.89 -14.66
CA ASP A 112 -5.95 -6.10 -13.98
C ASP A 112 -6.44 -4.88 -14.80
N VAL A 113 -5.85 -4.63 -15.98
CA VAL A 113 -6.19 -3.49 -16.86
C VAL A 113 -7.69 -3.42 -17.18
N PRO A 114 -8.39 -4.53 -17.53
CA PRO A 114 -9.83 -4.48 -17.76
C PRO A 114 -10.63 -4.06 -16.52
N CYS A 115 -10.21 -4.50 -15.33
CA CYS A 115 -10.84 -4.14 -14.06
C CYS A 115 -10.63 -2.65 -13.75
N ALA A 116 -9.41 -2.14 -13.94
CA ALA A 116 -9.10 -0.72 -13.81
C ALA A 116 -9.93 0.15 -14.76
N ARG A 117 -10.10 -0.28 -16.02
CA ARG A 117 -10.90 0.44 -17.02
C ARG A 117 -12.36 0.57 -16.60
N ARG A 118 -12.99 -0.54 -16.21
CA ARG A 118 -14.38 -0.55 -15.73
C ARG A 118 -14.58 0.36 -14.51
N ALA A 119 -13.64 0.33 -13.57
CA ALA A 119 -13.71 1.16 -12.37
C ALA A 119 -13.66 2.67 -12.71
N VAL A 120 -12.74 3.08 -13.59
CA VAL A 120 -12.64 4.47 -14.05
C VAL A 120 -13.89 4.92 -14.82
N GLU A 121 -14.39 4.08 -15.73
CA GLU A 121 -15.61 4.38 -16.51
C GLU A 121 -16.85 4.53 -15.63
N ARG A 122 -16.97 3.68 -14.60
CA ARG A 122 -18.02 3.77 -13.59
C ARG A 122 -17.93 5.07 -12.81
N ASP A 123 -16.74 5.43 -12.33
CA ASP A 123 -16.55 6.69 -11.60
C ASP A 123 -16.89 7.90 -12.47
N ASP A 124 -16.56 7.84 -13.77
CA ASP A 124 -16.94 8.87 -14.74
C ASP A 124 -18.45 8.92 -15.00
N ALA A 125 -19.12 7.77 -15.04
CA ALA A 125 -20.58 7.70 -15.16
C ALA A 125 -21.26 8.29 -13.91
N ALA A 126 -20.76 7.95 -12.72
CA ALA A 126 -21.24 8.49 -11.45
C ALA A 126 -21.02 10.02 -11.37
N ALA A 127 -19.85 10.52 -11.79
CA ALA A 127 -19.57 11.96 -11.85
C ALA A 127 -20.49 12.72 -12.82
N ARG A 128 -21.01 12.04 -13.86
CA ARG A 128 -21.99 12.59 -14.82
C ARG A 128 -23.44 12.41 -14.39
N GLY A 129 -23.70 11.93 -13.17
CA GLY A 129 -25.06 11.74 -12.64
C GLY A 129 -25.83 10.59 -13.29
N ARG A 130 -25.17 9.64 -13.96
CA ARG A 130 -25.81 8.40 -14.40
C ARG A 130 -25.80 7.41 -13.24
N ALA A 131 -26.97 6.89 -12.89
CA ALA A 131 -27.06 5.81 -11.93
C ALA A 131 -26.26 4.61 -12.47
N PRO A 132 -25.41 3.96 -11.66
CA PRO A 132 -24.87 2.68 -12.05
C PRO A 132 -26.05 1.72 -12.19
N ASP A 133 -26.19 1.07 -13.36
CA ASP A 133 -27.04 -0.10 -13.47
C ASP A 133 -26.62 -1.07 -12.35
N ALA A 134 -27.60 -1.67 -11.67
CA ALA A 134 -27.37 -2.49 -10.50
C ALA A 134 -26.59 -3.76 -10.89
N ASP A 135 -25.26 -3.68 -10.88
CA ASP A 135 -24.40 -4.85 -11.09
C ASP A 135 -24.54 -5.81 -9.90
N PRO A 136 -24.58 -7.12 -10.16
CA PRO A 136 -24.78 -8.13 -9.14
C PRO A 136 -23.54 -8.20 -8.23
N VAL A 137 -23.80 -8.15 -6.93
CA VAL A 137 -22.98 -8.62 -5.80
C VAL A 137 -21.50 -8.90 -6.12
N GLY A 138 -20.62 -7.96 -5.74
CA GLY A 138 -19.22 -8.26 -5.39
C GLY A 138 -18.11 -7.81 -6.34
N GLU A 139 -18.41 -7.35 -7.57
CA GLU A 139 -17.40 -6.97 -8.58
C GLU A 139 -17.10 -5.46 -8.66
N GLY A 140 -17.44 -4.69 -7.62
CA GLY A 140 -17.45 -3.21 -7.67
C GLY A 140 -16.16 -2.50 -7.26
N GLU A 141 -15.14 -3.22 -6.82
CA GLU A 141 -13.89 -2.63 -6.37
C GLU A 141 -12.82 -2.83 -7.45
N GLY A 142 -12.30 -1.72 -7.99
CA GLY A 142 -11.18 -1.77 -8.95
C GLY A 142 -9.96 -2.50 -8.37
N PRO A 143 -8.93 -2.74 -9.18
CA PRO A 143 -7.89 -3.67 -8.78
C PRO A 143 -7.15 -3.20 -7.54
N ARG A 144 -7.06 -4.11 -6.56
CA ARG A 144 -6.35 -3.87 -5.30
C ARG A 144 -4.85 -4.17 -5.46
N PRO A 145 -3.96 -3.36 -4.88
CA PRO A 145 -2.54 -3.67 -4.83
C PRO A 145 -2.27 -5.04 -4.20
N ARG A 146 -1.32 -5.78 -4.78
CA ARG A 146 -0.87 -7.08 -4.27
C ARG A 146 0.22 -6.88 -3.22
N ALA A 147 0.19 -7.68 -2.16
CA ALA A 147 1.28 -7.74 -1.21
C ALA A 147 2.51 -8.41 -1.86
N TYR A 148 3.69 -7.82 -1.66
CA TYR A 148 4.97 -8.34 -2.15
C TYR A 148 6.06 -8.37 -1.07
N THR A 149 5.72 -7.97 0.15
CA THR A 149 6.64 -7.89 1.29
C THR A 149 7.15 -9.26 1.74
N LEU A 150 6.38 -10.32 1.47
CA LEU A 150 6.71 -11.70 1.83
C LEU A 150 7.23 -12.53 0.66
N ASP A 151 7.29 -11.96 -0.55
CA ASP A 151 7.83 -12.66 -1.71
C ASP A 151 9.37 -12.73 -1.62
N PRO A 152 9.99 -13.80 -2.15
CA PRO A 152 11.45 -13.86 -2.27
C PRO A 152 12.01 -12.66 -3.02
N TRP A 153 13.15 -12.13 -2.55
CA TRP A 153 13.75 -10.93 -3.13
C TRP A 153 14.01 -11.09 -4.63
N GLU A 154 14.42 -12.26 -5.11
CA GLU A 154 14.68 -12.56 -6.53
C GLU A 154 13.46 -12.32 -7.42
N ARG A 155 12.26 -12.49 -6.86
CA ARG A 155 10.98 -12.26 -7.54
C ARG A 155 10.60 -10.79 -7.48
N THR A 156 10.57 -10.19 -6.29
CA THR A 156 10.17 -8.79 -6.12
C THR A 156 11.11 -7.82 -6.82
N LEU A 157 12.43 -8.08 -6.77
CA LEU A 157 13.43 -7.30 -7.49
C LEU A 157 13.31 -7.41 -9.01
N ALA A 158 12.66 -8.46 -9.51
CA ALA A 158 12.39 -8.66 -10.93
C ALA A 158 11.13 -7.94 -11.42
N CYS A 159 10.26 -7.46 -10.51
CA CYS A 159 9.10 -6.65 -10.86
C CYS A 159 9.53 -5.40 -11.63
N ARG A 160 8.78 -5.07 -12.68
CA ARG A 160 9.04 -3.91 -13.52
C ARG A 160 8.50 -2.68 -12.80
N VAL A 161 9.23 -1.59 -12.81
CA VAL A 161 8.82 -0.36 -12.11
C VAL A 161 8.42 0.67 -13.15
N TRP A 162 7.31 1.38 -12.95
CA TRP A 162 6.90 2.49 -13.82
C TRP A 162 6.78 3.76 -13.00
N LEU A 163 7.73 4.70 -13.17
CA LEU A 163 7.78 5.98 -12.44
C LEU A 163 7.33 7.17 -13.31
N GLY A 164 6.53 6.92 -14.35
CA GLY A 164 5.96 7.94 -15.21
C GLY A 164 4.93 8.82 -14.48
N GLY A 165 4.77 10.05 -14.97
CA GLY A 165 3.86 11.04 -14.40
C GLY A 165 4.57 12.22 -13.70
N PRO A 166 3.83 13.03 -12.92
CA PRO A 166 4.28 14.32 -12.41
C PRO A 166 5.23 14.24 -11.19
N TRP A 167 5.88 13.08 -10.97
CA TRP A 167 6.70 12.83 -9.79
C TRP A 167 8.03 13.57 -9.86
N CYS A 168 8.32 14.37 -8.84
CA CYS A 168 9.63 14.97 -8.68
C CYS A 168 10.67 13.92 -8.29
N CYS A 169 11.96 14.29 -8.36
CA CYS A 169 13.06 13.39 -8.00
C CYS A 169 12.90 12.79 -6.60
N ARG A 170 12.52 13.62 -5.61
CA ARG A 170 12.30 13.18 -4.22
C ARG A 170 11.23 12.09 -4.15
N GLU A 171 10.08 12.29 -4.78
CA GLU A 171 8.97 11.33 -4.74
C GLU A 171 9.33 10.01 -5.41
N ARG A 172 10.09 10.05 -6.51
CA ARG A 172 10.62 8.83 -7.14
C ARG A 172 11.51 8.05 -6.18
N TYR A 173 12.33 8.74 -5.39
CA TYR A 173 13.10 8.11 -4.31
C TYR A 173 12.21 7.56 -3.19
N LEU A 174 11.11 8.23 -2.82
CA LEU A 174 10.17 7.72 -1.82
C LEU A 174 9.49 6.43 -2.27
N VAL A 175 9.05 6.34 -3.52
CA VAL A 175 8.46 5.11 -4.08
C VAL A 175 9.45 3.95 -3.97
N LEU A 176 10.70 4.18 -4.38
CA LEU A 176 11.74 3.17 -4.29
C LEU A 176 12.08 2.82 -2.84
N ALA A 177 12.23 3.82 -1.98
CA ALA A 177 12.50 3.66 -0.55
C ALA A 177 11.42 2.84 0.15
N SER A 178 10.14 3.08 -0.15
CA SER A 178 9.03 2.30 0.41
C SER A 178 9.15 0.83 0.01
N ALA A 179 9.38 0.54 -1.27
CA ALA A 179 9.53 -0.85 -1.73
C ALA A 179 10.67 -1.56 -1.01
N PHE A 180 11.85 -0.94 -0.90
CA PHE A 180 12.98 -1.56 -0.20
C PHE A 180 12.76 -1.67 1.31
N TRP A 181 12.13 -0.67 1.93
CA TRP A 181 11.76 -0.74 3.34
C TRP A 181 10.77 -1.87 3.60
N GLU A 182 9.70 -1.96 2.82
CA GLU A 182 8.68 -3.00 2.94
C GLU A 182 9.27 -4.41 2.74
N MET A 183 10.22 -4.57 1.81
CA MET A 183 10.92 -5.84 1.57
C MET A 183 11.91 -6.25 2.66
N THR A 184 12.44 -5.29 3.45
CA THR A 184 13.52 -5.53 4.43
C THR A 184 13.08 -5.42 5.89
N TYR A 185 12.05 -4.63 6.16
CA TYR A 185 11.56 -4.36 7.51
C TYR A 185 10.22 -5.06 7.77
N LEU A 186 9.28 -5.00 6.83
CA LEU A 186 8.03 -5.77 6.89
C LEU A 186 8.19 -7.17 6.31
N GLY A 187 9.33 -7.42 5.67
CA GLY A 187 9.58 -8.56 4.81
C GLY A 187 10.90 -9.27 5.09
N PHE A 188 10.91 -10.56 4.72
CA PHE A 188 12.04 -11.49 4.70
C PHE A 188 12.66 -11.91 6.06
N GLU A 189 11.86 -12.54 6.91
CA GLU A 189 12.33 -13.66 7.74
C GLU A 189 12.04 -14.95 6.94
N TYR A 190 13.06 -15.46 6.24
CA TYR A 190 12.95 -16.63 5.32
C TYR A 190 12.14 -17.78 5.92
N GLU A 191 12.36 -18.09 7.20
CA GLU A 191 11.68 -19.18 7.92
C GLU A 191 10.18 -18.93 8.13
N ARG A 192 9.78 -17.68 8.39
CA ARG A 192 8.37 -17.30 8.54
C ARG A 192 7.61 -17.31 7.23
N VAL A 193 8.27 -16.97 6.13
CA VAL A 193 7.66 -17.05 4.79
C VAL A 193 7.47 -18.51 4.40
N CYS A 194 8.46 -19.37 4.63
CA CYS A 194 8.29 -20.82 4.45
C CYS A 194 7.17 -21.38 5.32
N ALA A 195 7.08 -20.97 6.58
CA ALA A 195 6.00 -21.36 7.49
C ALA A 195 4.63 -20.88 6.99
N ARG A 196 4.49 -19.60 6.63
CA ARG A 196 3.22 -19.06 6.10
C ARG A 196 2.82 -19.63 4.74
N GLN A 197 3.79 -19.94 3.86
CA GLN A 197 3.51 -20.64 2.62
C GLN A 197 3.07 -22.09 2.88
N ALA A 198 3.62 -22.74 3.92
CA ALA A 198 3.16 -24.05 4.36
C ALA A 198 1.75 -23.97 4.98
N GLU A 199 1.47 -22.93 5.77
CA GLU A 199 0.16 -22.66 6.38
C GLU A 199 -0.91 -22.32 5.34
N GLU A 200 -0.63 -21.47 4.36
CA GLU A 200 -1.57 -21.19 3.26
C GLU A 200 -1.79 -22.42 2.39
N LYS A 201 -0.75 -23.22 2.14
CA LYS A 201 -0.89 -24.50 1.43
C LYS A 201 -1.74 -25.49 2.24
N ALA A 202 -1.55 -25.54 3.56
CA ALA A 202 -2.37 -26.34 4.46
C ALA A 202 -3.81 -25.83 4.52
N ARG A 203 -4.03 -24.50 4.58
CA ARG A 203 -5.36 -23.89 4.59
C ARG A 203 -6.13 -24.18 3.30
N ARG A 204 -5.46 -24.13 2.15
CA ARG A 204 -6.04 -24.52 0.86
C ARG A 204 -6.42 -26.00 0.78
N LEU A 205 -5.77 -26.86 1.56
CA LEU A 205 -6.11 -28.29 1.69
C LEU A 205 -7.25 -28.54 2.70
N VAL A 206 -7.48 -27.60 3.62
CA VAL A 206 -8.52 -27.68 4.67
C VAL A 206 -9.84 -27.04 4.19
N GLU A 207 -9.80 -26.01 3.34
CA GLU A 207 -10.99 -25.32 2.79
C GLU A 207 -11.82 -26.21 1.82
N GLU A 208 -11.34 -27.40 1.42
CA GLU A 208 -12.10 -28.41 0.67
C GLU A 208 -12.94 -29.36 1.55
N GLY A 209 -12.96 -29.18 2.89
CA GLY A 209 -13.60 -30.11 3.82
C GLY A 209 -14.47 -29.48 4.91
N ALA A 210 -15.78 -29.43 4.63
CA ALA A 210 -16.91 -29.43 5.57
C ALA A 210 -17.45 -28.10 6.19
N PRO A 211 -18.76 -28.06 6.53
CA PRO A 211 -19.57 -26.84 6.62
C PRO A 211 -20.00 -26.43 8.05
N ALA A 212 -20.77 -25.32 8.08
CA ALA A 212 -21.22 -24.53 9.22
C ALA A 212 -22.20 -25.20 10.20
N GLY A 213 -22.20 -24.69 11.43
CA GLY A 213 -23.27 -24.89 12.42
C GLY A 213 -23.13 -23.90 13.59
N GLY A 214 -24.15 -23.08 13.82
CA GLY A 214 -24.22 -22.14 14.93
C GLY A 214 -25.01 -22.66 16.14
N ALA A 215 -25.12 -21.83 17.18
CA ALA A 215 -26.32 -21.70 18.03
C ALA A 215 -26.16 -20.58 19.06
N VAL A 216 -27.33 -20.03 19.42
CA VAL A 216 -27.68 -18.92 20.30
C VAL A 216 -27.87 -19.38 21.76
N CYS A 217 -27.75 -18.46 22.72
CA CYS A 217 -28.60 -18.23 23.93
C CYS A 217 -27.75 -17.52 25.01
N GLY A 218 -28.25 -16.65 25.88
CA GLY A 218 -29.60 -16.20 26.24
C GLY A 218 -29.48 -15.04 27.25
N SER A 219 -30.59 -14.35 27.46
CA SER A 219 -30.72 -13.11 28.24
C SER A 219 -30.65 -13.28 29.75
N SER A 220 -30.35 -12.19 30.47
CA SER A 220 -31.02 -11.91 31.74
C SER A 220 -31.22 -10.41 31.96
N THR A 221 -32.32 -10.12 32.64
CA THR A 221 -33.07 -8.87 32.63
C THR A 221 -32.78 -8.06 33.88
N GLY A 222 -32.46 -6.79 33.71
CA GLY A 222 -32.48 -5.75 34.75
C GLY A 222 -32.89 -4.43 34.11
N ALA A 223 -33.87 -3.74 34.70
CA ALA A 223 -34.44 -2.52 34.14
C ALA A 223 -33.36 -1.44 33.94
N PRO A 224 -33.12 -0.94 32.72
CA PRO A 224 -31.91 -0.17 32.43
C PRO A 224 -32.09 1.30 32.83
N ARG A 225 -31.22 1.80 33.70
CA ARG A 225 -30.57 3.08 33.38
C ARG A 225 -29.91 2.86 32.02
N SER A 226 -30.03 3.80 31.08
CA SER A 226 -29.51 3.52 29.74
C SER A 226 -28.04 3.09 29.90
N ALA A 227 -27.61 2.05 29.19
CA ALA A 227 -26.22 1.62 29.29
C ALA A 227 -25.25 2.78 28.95
N ALA A 228 -25.74 3.82 28.26
CA ALA A 228 -25.02 5.07 28.06
C ALA A 228 -24.94 5.92 29.35
N ASP A 229 -25.99 5.99 30.16
CA ASP A 229 -26.05 6.77 31.42
C ASP A 229 -25.07 6.22 32.46
N GLU A 230 -24.98 4.89 32.60
CA GLU A 230 -24.03 4.24 33.51
C GLU A 230 -22.58 4.43 33.06
N ARG A 231 -22.31 4.29 31.76
CA ARG A 231 -20.99 4.57 31.17
C ARG A 231 -20.60 6.04 31.34
N GLN A 232 -21.56 6.95 31.21
CA GLN A 232 -21.33 8.39 31.34
C GLN A 232 -21.09 8.79 32.80
N TRP A 233 -21.78 8.16 33.75
CA TRP A 233 -21.51 8.34 35.18
C TRP A 233 -20.12 7.80 35.57
N GLN A 234 -19.74 6.61 35.08
CA GLN A 234 -18.41 6.05 35.29
C GLN A 234 -17.32 6.92 34.65
N ALA A 235 -17.51 7.36 33.42
CA ALA A 235 -16.58 8.26 32.74
C ALA A 235 -16.34 9.55 33.54
N ARG A 236 -17.42 10.19 34.04
CA ARG A 236 -17.33 11.38 34.89
C ARG A 236 -16.61 11.11 36.21
N ALA A 237 -16.85 9.95 36.84
CA ALA A 237 -16.15 9.54 38.06
C ALA A 237 -14.64 9.36 37.87
N TYR A 238 -14.21 9.00 36.65
CA TYR A 238 -12.80 8.93 36.24
C TYR A 238 -12.24 10.26 35.68
N GLY A 239 -13.01 11.36 35.73
CA GLY A 239 -12.61 12.65 35.16
C GLY A 239 -12.58 12.70 33.63
N LEU A 240 -13.22 11.74 32.96
CA LEU A 240 -13.35 11.69 31.50
C LEU A 240 -14.57 12.53 31.07
N ALA A 241 -14.32 13.56 30.27
CA ALA A 241 -15.37 14.40 29.69
C ALA A 241 -15.93 13.77 28.40
N GLU A 242 -17.22 13.99 28.16
CA GLU A 242 -17.87 13.62 26.90
C GLU A 242 -17.26 14.46 25.76
N PRO A 243 -16.86 13.85 24.63
CA PRO A 243 -16.32 14.59 23.50
C PRO A 243 -17.32 15.64 23.00
N ASP A 244 -16.87 16.88 22.81
CA ASP A 244 -17.68 17.95 22.24
C ASP A 244 -18.28 17.52 20.90
N ARG A 245 -19.58 17.73 20.71
CA ARG A 245 -20.31 17.40 19.49
C ARG A 245 -19.71 18.11 18.27
N PHE A 246 -19.26 19.36 18.43
CA PHE A 246 -18.56 20.06 17.34
C PHE A 246 -17.21 19.42 17.01
N ALA A 247 -16.52 18.88 18.01
CA ALA A 247 -15.27 18.14 17.79
C ALA A 247 -15.51 16.79 17.10
N LEU A 248 -16.64 16.12 17.38
CA LEU A 248 -17.05 14.91 16.65
C LEU A 248 -17.39 15.23 15.19
N ASP A 249 -18.26 16.21 14.95
CA ASP A 249 -18.63 16.63 13.58
C ASP A 249 -17.41 17.07 12.77
N TYR A 250 -16.45 17.76 13.41
CA TYR A 250 -15.19 18.16 12.78
C TYR A 250 -14.33 16.94 12.40
N ARG A 251 -14.21 15.94 13.29
CA ARG A 251 -13.45 14.71 13.03
C ARG A 251 -14.10 13.89 11.92
N ASP A 252 -15.43 13.82 11.88
CA ASP A 252 -16.17 13.11 10.84
C ASP A 252 -15.97 13.77 9.47
N ARG A 253 -15.98 15.11 9.41
CA ARG A 253 -15.65 15.84 8.18
C ARG A 253 -14.22 15.61 7.72
N LEU A 254 -13.25 15.58 8.65
CA LEU A 254 -11.87 15.26 8.32
C LEU A 254 -11.72 13.81 7.82
N ALA A 255 -12.39 12.86 8.45
CA ALA A 255 -12.38 11.46 8.01
C ALA A 255 -13.00 11.32 6.61
N ALA A 256 -14.13 11.98 6.35
CA ALA A 256 -14.75 12.02 5.03
C ALA A 256 -13.85 12.68 3.98
N CYS A 257 -13.14 13.75 4.33
CA CYS A 257 -12.16 14.38 3.46
C CYS A 257 -11.00 13.42 3.11
N VAL A 258 -10.46 12.70 4.09
CA VAL A 258 -9.40 11.72 3.86
C VAL A 258 -9.88 10.55 3.01
N ALA A 259 -11.11 10.07 3.22
CA ALA A 259 -11.71 9.05 2.36
C ALA A 259 -11.76 9.52 0.90
N GLN A 260 -12.28 10.74 0.64
CA GLN A 260 -12.32 11.30 -0.71
C GLN A 260 -10.93 11.47 -1.35
N LEU A 261 -9.91 11.83 -0.55
CA LEU A 261 -8.54 11.93 -1.04
C LEU A 261 -7.97 10.56 -1.43
N ASN A 262 -8.25 9.52 -0.64
CA ASN A 262 -7.85 8.14 -0.93
C ASN A 262 -8.60 7.54 -2.12
N ASP A 263 -9.89 7.85 -2.29
CA ASP A 263 -10.64 7.43 -3.48
C ASP A 263 -10.03 8.04 -4.75
N ARG A 264 -9.65 9.33 -4.69
CA ARG A 264 -8.94 10.00 -5.79
C ARG A 264 -7.56 9.41 -6.05
N SER A 265 -6.81 9.06 -5.01
CA SER A 265 -5.48 8.48 -5.19
C SER A 265 -5.54 7.07 -5.77
N GLN A 266 -6.53 6.28 -5.35
CA GLN A 266 -6.80 4.96 -5.90
C GLN A 266 -7.18 5.06 -7.38
N ARG A 267 -8.08 5.98 -7.74
CA ARG A 267 -8.40 6.26 -9.14
C ARG A 267 -7.16 6.70 -9.93
N ALA A 268 -6.29 7.53 -9.36
CA ALA A 268 -5.05 7.94 -10.01
C ALA A 268 -4.09 6.76 -10.24
N LEU A 269 -4.04 5.78 -9.33
CA LEU A 269 -3.28 4.54 -9.51
C LEU A 269 -3.82 3.74 -10.71
N TRP A 270 -5.14 3.62 -10.84
CA TRP A 270 -5.76 2.94 -11.99
C TRP A 270 -5.45 3.65 -13.30
N LEU A 271 -5.55 4.98 -13.34
CA LEU A 271 -5.18 5.77 -14.52
C LEU A 271 -3.71 5.58 -14.91
N ARG A 272 -2.80 5.47 -13.94
CA ARG A 272 -1.38 5.14 -14.21
C ARG A 272 -1.21 3.74 -14.79
N LEU A 273 -1.99 2.75 -14.33
CA LEU A 273 -1.99 1.40 -14.90
C LEU A 273 -2.52 1.41 -16.34
N LEU A 274 -3.55 2.20 -16.64
CA LEU A 274 -4.08 2.36 -18.00
C LEU A 274 -3.07 3.04 -18.92
N ASP A 275 -2.43 4.13 -18.48
CA ASP A 275 -1.39 4.84 -19.25
C ASP A 275 -0.25 3.90 -19.66
N VAL A 276 0.31 3.14 -18.71
CA VAL A 276 1.40 2.21 -19.04
C VAL A 276 0.91 1.04 -19.92
N ALA A 277 -0.34 0.58 -19.75
CA ALA A 277 -0.92 -0.45 -20.59
C ALA A 277 -1.10 0.00 -22.04
N GLU A 278 -1.60 1.23 -22.24
CA GLU A 278 -1.76 1.84 -23.58
C GLU A 278 -0.43 1.96 -24.29
N ARG A 279 0.62 2.46 -23.61
CA ARG A 279 1.98 2.56 -24.18
C ARG A 279 2.60 1.20 -24.53
N LEU A 280 2.17 0.14 -23.84
CA LEU A 280 2.59 -1.24 -24.11
C LEU A 280 1.77 -1.93 -25.22
N GLY A 281 0.77 -1.26 -25.79
CA GLY A 281 -0.18 -1.85 -26.75
C GLY A 281 -1.10 -2.90 -26.10
N LYS A 282 -1.38 -2.75 -24.80
CA LYS A 282 -2.25 -3.62 -23.99
C LYS A 282 -3.51 -2.90 -23.50
N GLY A 283 -3.74 -1.67 -24.00
CA GLY A 283 -4.92 -0.86 -23.71
C GLY A 283 -6.17 -1.40 -24.38
#